data_AF-X1Q291-F1
#
_entry.id   AF-X1Q291-F1
#
_cell.length_a   1.000
_cell.length_b   1.000
_cell.length_c   1.000
_cell.angle_alpha   90.00
_cell.angle_beta   90.00
_cell.angle_gamma   90.00
#
_symmetry.space_group_name_H-M   'P 1'
#
loop_
_entity.id
_entity.type
_entity.pdbx_description
1 polymer ?
#
loop_
_entity_poly.entity_id
_entity_poly.type
_entity_poly.pdbx_seq_one_letter_code
_entity_poly.pdbx_strand_id
1 'polypeptide(L)'
;SGRIRPCLIPEGESGFCATRKNIGGQLYTLEYGDISSISANPIEKKPFFHFYPGTKALTIGSWSCNFTCPWCQNYDISKSPQNIGQVEDVQRILKKQSWLIKGDTGTPAMVFP
;
A
#
# COMPACT_ATOMS: atom_id res chain seq x y z
N SER A 1 13.48 -16.61 -8.70
CA SER A 1 12.45 -16.28 -7.68
C SER A 1 12.20 -14.77 -7.74
N GLY A 2 10.94 -14.32 -7.72
CA GLY A 2 10.57 -12.89 -7.76
C GLY A 2 10.26 -12.32 -9.15
N ARG A 3 9.24 -12.85 -9.85
CA ARG A 3 8.78 -12.30 -11.14
C ARG A 3 7.41 -11.64 -10.97
N ILE A 4 7.23 -10.46 -11.56
CA ILE A 4 5.90 -9.86 -11.77
C ILE A 4 5.08 -10.83 -12.60
N ARG A 5 3.95 -11.29 -12.06
CA ARG A 5 3.01 -12.11 -12.82
C ARG A 5 2.13 -11.20 -13.68
N PRO A 6 1.95 -11.50 -14.97
CA PRO A 6 0.98 -10.77 -15.77
C PRO A 6 -0.41 -10.96 -15.16
N CYS A 7 -1.18 -9.87 -15.10
CA CYS A 7 -2.51 -9.85 -14.51
C CYS A 7 -3.53 -10.32 -15.56
N LEU A 8 -3.51 -11.62 -15.87
CA LEU A 8 -4.48 -12.27 -16.75
C LEU A 8 -5.60 -12.86 -15.90
N ILE A 9 -6.74 -12.19 -15.87
CA ILE A 9 -7.88 -12.55 -15.01
C ILE A 9 -9.07 -12.91 -15.91
N PRO A 10 -9.61 -14.13 -15.84
CA PRO A 10 -10.83 -14.50 -16.55
C PRO A 10 -12.02 -13.64 -16.13
N GLU A 11 -13.03 -13.55 -16.99
CA GLU A 11 -14.26 -12.82 -16.70
C GLU A 11 -14.93 -13.34 -15.41
N GLY A 12 -15.31 -12.42 -14.52
CA GLY A 12 -15.95 -12.74 -13.24
C GLY A 12 -15.00 -13.18 -12.11
N GLU A 13 -13.73 -13.41 -12.42
CA GLU A 13 -12.73 -13.92 -11.48
C GLU A 13 -11.89 -12.81 -10.84
N SER A 14 -11.23 -13.16 -9.73
CA SER A 14 -10.23 -12.31 -9.07
C SER A 14 -8.82 -12.78 -9.41
N GLY A 15 -7.88 -11.83 -9.51
CA GLY A 15 -6.48 -12.15 -9.77
C GLY A 15 -5.80 -12.86 -8.61
N PHE A 16 -4.58 -13.34 -8.84
CA PHE A 16 -3.75 -13.98 -7.80
C PHE A 16 -3.55 -13.09 -6.55
N CYS A 17 -3.51 -11.76 -6.74
CA CYS A 17 -3.42 -10.82 -5.63
C CYS A 17 -4.75 -10.62 -4.88
N ALA A 18 -5.87 -11.17 -5.34
CA ALA A 18 -7.21 -10.98 -4.78
C ALA A 18 -7.71 -9.53 -4.69
N THR A 19 -6.91 -8.53 -5.07
CA THR A 19 -7.28 -7.11 -5.03
C THR A 19 -7.87 -6.60 -6.33
N ARG A 20 -7.75 -7.35 -7.43
CA ARG A 20 -8.32 -7.00 -8.73
C ARG A 20 -9.30 -8.06 -9.19
N LYS A 21 -10.44 -7.62 -9.73
CA LYS A 21 -11.48 -8.46 -10.30
C LYS A 21 -11.77 -8.04 -11.74
N ASN A 22 -11.99 -9.00 -12.62
CA ASN A 22 -12.45 -8.72 -13.98
C ASN A 22 -13.98 -8.72 -14.04
N ILE A 23 -14.58 -7.61 -14.47
CA ILE A 23 -16.02 -7.45 -14.64
C ILE A 23 -16.27 -6.80 -16.00
N GLY A 24 -16.98 -7.47 -16.89
CA GLY A 24 -17.27 -7.02 -18.24
C GLY A 24 -16.01 -6.77 -19.08
N GLY A 25 -14.96 -7.57 -18.90
CA GLY A 25 -13.66 -7.40 -19.55
C GLY A 25 -12.81 -6.25 -19.00
N GLN A 26 -13.25 -5.58 -17.93
CA GLN A 26 -12.53 -4.47 -17.29
C GLN A 26 -12.04 -4.87 -15.89
N LEU A 27 -10.82 -4.44 -15.56
CA LEU A 27 -10.23 -4.71 -14.24
C LEU A 27 -10.65 -3.65 -13.22
N TYR A 28 -11.31 -4.08 -12.15
CA TYR A 28 -11.71 -3.26 -11.01
C TYR A 28 -10.86 -3.58 -9.78
N THR A 29 -10.54 -2.56 -8.98
CA THR A 29 -9.83 -2.73 -7.71
C THR A 29 -10.85 -2.92 -6.58
N LEU A 30 -10.65 -3.94 -5.75
CA LEU A 30 -11.51 -4.28 -4.61
C LEU A 30 -11.06 -3.61 -3.31
N GLU A 31 -9.85 -3.06 -3.28
CA GLU A 31 -9.23 -2.41 -2.11
C GLU A 31 -9.22 -0.87 -2.20
N TYR A 32 -10.14 -0.27 -2.96
CA TYR A 32 -10.15 1.19 -3.09
C TYR A 32 -10.47 1.84 -1.75
N GLY A 33 -9.56 2.69 -1.28
CA GLY A 33 -9.68 3.31 0.04
C GLY A 33 -9.40 2.36 1.21
N ASP A 34 -8.79 1.21 0.97
CA ASP A 34 -8.36 0.29 2.03
C ASP A 34 -6.85 0.46 2.29
N ILE A 35 -6.48 0.64 3.56
CA ILE A 35 -5.09 0.88 3.99
C ILE A 35 -4.72 -0.20 4.99
N SER A 36 -3.69 -0.98 4.67
CA SER A 36 -3.15 -2.03 5.53
C SER A 36 -2.17 -1.48 6.57
N SER A 37 -1.43 -0.44 6.22
CA SER A 37 -0.40 0.14 7.07
C SER A 37 -0.07 1.58 6.70
N ILE A 38 0.31 2.36 7.70
CA ILE A 38 0.74 3.74 7.55
C ILE A 38 1.87 4.04 8.54
N SER A 39 2.94 4.64 8.06
CA SER A 39 4.11 5.00 8.88
C SER A 39 4.82 6.21 8.32
N ALA A 40 5.31 7.10 9.20
CA ALA A 40 6.21 8.18 8.83
C ALA A 40 7.62 7.81 9.30
N ASN A 41 8.54 7.60 8.36
CA ASN A 41 9.94 7.27 8.65
C ASN A 41 10.86 8.33 8.03
N PRO A 42 12.07 8.55 8.59
CA PRO A 42 13.08 9.39 7.94
C PRO A 42 13.38 8.91 6.52
N ILE A 43 13.60 9.85 5.60
CA ILE A 43 13.85 9.56 4.19
C ILE A 43 15.12 8.71 3.99
N GLU A 44 16.08 8.80 4.90
CA GLU A 44 17.35 8.05 4.90
C GLU A 44 17.14 6.53 5.05
N LYS A 45 15.98 6.10 5.56
CA LYS A 45 15.61 4.68 5.63
C LYS A 45 15.16 4.14 4.27
N LYS A 46 14.79 5.01 3.34
CA LYS A 46 14.39 4.64 1.99
C LYS A 46 15.63 4.56 1.09
N PRO A 47 15.63 3.69 0.06
CA PRO A 47 16.79 3.51 -0.82
C PRO A 47 16.91 4.66 -1.84
N PHE A 48 16.91 5.90 -1.36
CA PHE A 48 17.09 7.11 -2.15
C PHE A 48 18.38 7.81 -1.72
N PHE A 49 19.26 8.08 -2.68
CA PHE A 49 20.53 8.77 -2.40
C PHE A 49 20.34 10.28 -2.50
N HIS A 50 20.72 11.02 -1.45
CA HIS A 50 20.63 12.49 -1.37
C HIS A 50 19.24 13.09 -1.70
N PHE A 51 18.17 12.35 -1.42
CA PHE A 51 16.81 12.85 -1.61
C PHE A 51 16.32 13.50 -0.32
N TYR A 52 16.29 14.84 -0.27
CA TYR A 52 15.76 15.65 0.84
C TYR A 52 16.18 15.22 2.26
N PRO A 53 17.48 15.19 2.57
CA PRO A 53 17.99 14.74 3.88
C PRO A 53 17.38 15.54 5.05
N GLY A 54 17.11 14.86 6.15
CA GLY A 54 16.46 15.39 7.36
C GLY A 54 14.92 15.42 7.30
N THR A 55 14.32 15.04 6.17
CA THR A 55 12.85 15.01 6.02
C THR A 55 12.26 13.64 6.34
N LYS A 56 10.95 13.62 6.61
CA LYS A 56 10.19 12.39 6.82
C LYS A 56 9.39 12.04 5.57
N ALA A 57 9.35 10.76 5.25
CA ALA A 57 8.55 10.17 4.18
C ALA A 57 7.35 9.43 4.78
N LEU A 58 6.15 9.82 4.34
CA LEU A 58 4.94 9.06 4.64
C LEU A 58 4.91 7.80 3.76
N THR A 59 4.75 6.65 4.39
CA THR A 59 4.66 5.34 3.73
C THR A 59 3.29 4.76 4.02
N ILE A 60 2.54 4.48 2.95
CA ILE A 60 1.22 3.86 3.01
C ILE A 60 1.31 2.53 2.27
N GLY A 61 0.77 1.47 2.86
CA GLY A 61 0.66 0.14 2.27
C GLY A 61 -0.80 -0.25 2.05
N SER A 62 -1.06 -0.95 0.95
CA SER A 62 -2.34 -1.62 0.67
C SER A 62 -2.25 -3.10 1.03
N TRP A 63 -3.33 -3.85 0.84
CA TRP A 63 -3.35 -5.28 1.13
C TRP A 63 -2.87 -6.09 -0.07
N SER A 64 -2.31 -7.26 0.21
CA SER A 64 -1.89 -8.22 -0.81
C SER A 64 -0.76 -7.79 -1.74
N CYS A 65 -0.17 -8.76 -2.45
CA CYS A 65 0.84 -8.52 -3.46
C CYS A 65 0.88 -9.65 -4.51
N ASN A 66 1.02 -9.27 -5.78
CA ASN A 66 1.16 -10.21 -6.89
C ASN A 66 2.54 -10.89 -6.98
N PHE A 67 3.48 -10.53 -6.11
CA PHE A 67 4.78 -11.21 -6.02
C PHE A 67 4.75 -12.40 -5.05
N THR A 68 5.42 -13.47 -5.43
CA THR A 68 5.80 -14.56 -4.52
C THR A 68 7.26 -14.40 -4.11
N CYS A 69 7.52 -13.43 -3.24
CA CYS A 69 8.83 -13.26 -2.63
C CYS A 69 9.00 -14.26 -1.48
N PRO A 70 10.05 -15.09 -1.47
CA PRO A 70 10.31 -16.02 -0.37
C PRO A 70 10.76 -15.30 0.91
N TRP A 71 11.31 -14.08 0.81
CA TRP A 71 11.82 -13.30 1.93
C TRP A 71 11.10 -11.95 2.03
N CYS A 72 9.77 -11.98 2.02
CA CYS A 72 8.98 -10.75 2.08
C CYS A 72 9.00 -10.17 3.51
N GLN A 73 9.56 -8.97 3.68
CA GLN A 73 9.48 -8.25 4.96
C GLN A 73 8.04 -7.84 5.31
N ASN A 74 7.18 -7.72 4.30
CA ASN A 74 5.79 -7.32 4.41
C ASN A 74 4.85 -8.54 4.24
N TYR A 75 5.28 -9.74 4.64
CA TYR A 75 4.54 -10.98 4.41
C TYR A 75 3.12 -10.90 4.98
N ASP A 76 2.98 -10.44 6.22
CA ASP A 76 1.71 -10.39 6.95
C ASP A 76 0.65 -9.51 6.27
N ILE A 77 1.05 -8.44 5.57
CA ILE A 77 0.12 -7.60 4.81
C ILE A 77 -0.06 -8.08 3.36
N SER A 78 1.00 -8.62 2.76
CA SER A 78 1.02 -9.00 1.34
C SER A 78 0.46 -10.40 1.05
N LYS A 79 0.23 -11.21 2.08
CA LYS A 79 -0.30 -12.58 1.99
C LYS A 79 -1.57 -12.80 2.81
N SER A 80 -2.28 -11.72 3.13
CA SER A 80 -3.53 -11.75 3.89
C SER A 80 -4.70 -11.20 3.06
N PRO A 81 -5.12 -11.89 1.98
CA PRO A 81 -6.24 -11.45 1.15
C PRO A 81 -7.58 -11.44 1.90
N GLN A 82 -7.67 -12.09 3.07
CA GLN A 82 -8.88 -12.13 3.89
C GLN A 82 -9.22 -10.77 4.50
N ASN A 83 -8.23 -9.87 4.60
CA ASN A 83 -8.38 -8.54 5.19
C ASN A 83 -8.81 -7.48 4.16
N ILE A 84 -8.85 -7.83 2.87
CA ILE A 84 -9.28 -6.91 1.80
C ILE A 84 -10.75 -6.53 2.03
N GLY A 85 -11.04 -5.23 2.10
CA GLY A 85 -12.38 -4.71 2.34
C GLY A 85 -12.80 -4.72 3.82
N GLN A 86 -11.94 -5.18 4.72
CA GLN A 86 -12.13 -5.03 6.17
C GLN A 86 -11.58 -3.67 6.60
N VAL A 87 -12.28 -2.60 6.25
CA VAL A 87 -11.72 -1.25 6.41
C VAL A 87 -11.97 -0.68 7.80
N GLU A 88 -10.89 -0.41 8.53
CA GLU A 88 -10.77 0.75 9.41
C GLU A 88 -10.82 2.01 8.51
N ASP A 89 -11.98 2.67 8.42
CA ASP A 89 -12.20 3.91 7.65
C ASP A 89 -10.94 4.79 7.54
N VAL A 90 -10.49 5.17 6.33
CA VAL A 90 -9.26 5.99 6.15
C VAL A 90 -9.32 7.24 6.99
N GLN A 91 -10.51 7.82 7.13
CA GLN A 91 -10.81 8.94 8.02
C GLN A 91 -10.49 8.64 9.49
N ARG A 92 -10.78 7.42 9.96
CA ARG A 92 -10.47 6.96 11.33
C ARG A 92 -8.98 6.74 11.53
N ILE A 93 -8.25 6.22 10.54
CA ILE A 93 -6.78 6.10 10.59
C ILE A 93 -6.14 7.50 10.61
N LEU A 94 -6.56 8.39 9.72
CA LEU A 94 -6.08 9.78 9.67
C LEU A 94 -6.37 10.54 10.97
N LYS A 95 -7.52 10.31 11.63
CA LYS A 95 -7.81 10.86 12.96
C LYS A 95 -6.91 10.28 14.04
N LYS A 96 -6.76 8.95 14.10
CA LYS A 96 -5.89 8.25 15.07
C LYS A 96 -4.42 8.55 14.89
N GLN A 97 -3.99 8.96 13.71
CA GLN A 97 -2.62 9.33 13.40
C GLN A 97 -2.50 10.82 13.07
N SER A 98 -3.46 11.64 13.49
CA SER A 98 -3.44 13.08 13.20
C SER A 98 -2.21 13.77 13.81
N TRP A 99 -1.64 13.25 14.89
CA TRP A 99 -0.36 13.70 15.46
C TRP A 99 0.86 13.40 14.56
N LEU A 100 0.83 12.35 13.74
CA LEU A 100 1.89 12.07 12.75
C LEU A 100 1.85 13.06 11.57
N ILE A 101 0.67 13.64 11.29
CA ILE A 101 0.45 14.58 10.17
C ILE A 101 0.51 16.04 10.64
N LYS A 102 0.06 16.33 11.87
CA LYS A 102 0.00 17.70 12.45
C LYS A 102 1.25 18.10 13.23
N GLY A 103 2.12 17.14 13.58
CA GLY A 103 3.30 17.38 14.44
C GLY A 103 4.48 18.05 13.76
N ASP A 104 4.50 18.18 12.43
CA ASP A 104 5.56 18.85 11.70
C ASP A 104 5.02 20.11 11.01
N THR A 105 5.36 21.29 11.53
CA THR A 105 5.27 22.58 10.82
C THR A 105 6.29 22.70 9.67
N GLY A 106 6.81 21.58 9.17
CA GLY A 106 7.51 21.46 7.91
C GLY A 106 6.72 20.47 7.07
N THR A 107 6.01 20.99 6.08
CA THR A 107 5.19 20.27 5.09
C THR A 107 5.74 18.85 4.86
N PRO A 108 5.02 17.77 5.26
CA PRO A 108 5.39 16.44 4.81
C PRO A 108 5.34 16.51 3.29
N ALA A 109 6.48 16.30 2.63
CA ALA A 109 6.52 16.19 1.19
C ALA A 109 5.70 14.96 0.82
N MET A 110 4.39 15.16 0.64
CA MET A 110 3.57 14.34 -0.23
C MET A 110 4.14 14.55 -1.63
N VAL A 111 5.25 13.84 -1.90
CA VAL A 111 5.74 13.65 -3.26
C VAL A 111 4.73 12.72 -3.92
N PHE A 112 3.61 13.29 -4.36
CA PHE A 112 2.87 12.71 -5.47
C PHE A 112 3.65 13.04 -6.75
N PRO A 113 3.95 12.05 -7.59
CA PRO A 113 4.48 12.32 -8.93
C PRO A 113 3.52 13.18 -9.76
#